data_AF-A0A6A8QAL4-F1
#
_entry.id   AF-A0A6A8QAL4-F1
#
_cell.length_a   1.000
_cell.length_b   1.000
_cell.length_c   1.000
_cell.angle_alpha   90.00
_cell.angle_beta   90.00
_cell.angle_gamma   90.00
#
_symmetry.space_group_name_H-M   'P 1'
#
loop_
_entity.id
_entity.type
_entity.pdbx_description
1 polymer ?
#
loop_
_entity_poly.entity_id
_entity_poly.type
_entity_poly.pdbx_seq_one_letter_code
_entity_poly.pdbx_strand_id
1 'polypeptide(L)'
;MPSFQGIEESSQCPSEMPRAKKALEDFLSRPVHDFDRVESGTTDLNPDEIRLLTDNNTADITVCSELKQTYDGDNMLIREVTYYQVGSFYFVVAVLVPVKDPNIVMTGPDIDSDAVVVLDQHLNKLGVYDVIF
;
A
#
# COMPACT_ATOMS: atom_id res chain seq x y z
N MET A 1 -10.49 -9.35 41.95
CA MET A 1 -9.61 -9.66 40.80
C MET A 1 -10.23 -9.01 39.58
N PRO A 2 -9.73 -7.86 39.10
CA PRO A 2 -10.21 -7.29 37.85
C PRO A 2 -9.53 -8.03 36.69
N SER A 3 -10.35 -8.63 35.84
CA SER A 3 -9.98 -9.21 34.56
C SER A 3 -9.53 -8.12 33.59
N PHE A 4 -8.29 -8.19 33.13
CA PHE A 4 -7.77 -7.41 32.01
C PHE A 4 -8.59 -7.75 30.76
N GLN A 5 -9.42 -6.81 30.31
CA GLN A 5 -9.98 -6.84 28.96
C GLN A 5 -8.84 -6.62 27.97
N GLY A 6 -8.83 -7.43 26.92
CA GLY A 6 -7.71 -7.60 26.00
C GLY A 6 -7.20 -6.30 25.44
N ILE A 7 -5.88 -6.16 25.43
CA ILE A 7 -5.19 -5.29 24.49
C ILE A 7 -5.56 -5.87 23.12
N GLU A 8 -6.38 -5.20 22.32
CA GLU A 8 -6.41 -5.47 20.89
C GLU A 8 -4.97 -5.28 20.43
N GLU A 9 -4.27 -6.38 20.12
CA GLU A 9 -2.99 -6.27 19.44
C GLU A 9 -3.28 -5.49 18.17
N SER A 10 -2.87 -4.22 18.14
CA SER A 10 -3.05 -3.39 16.96
C SER A 10 -2.28 -4.10 15.84
N SER A 11 -3.01 -4.67 14.89
CA SER A 11 -2.46 -5.35 13.74
C SER A 11 -1.37 -4.47 13.11
N GLN A 12 -0.20 -5.07 12.85
CA GLN A 12 0.93 -4.32 12.30
C GLN A 12 0.75 -4.19 10.79
N CYS A 13 0.24 -5.23 10.13
CA CYS A 13 -0.07 -5.24 8.72
C CYS A 13 -1.54 -4.87 8.43
N PRO A 14 -1.81 -3.83 7.61
CA PRO A 14 -3.16 -3.55 7.12
C PRO A 14 -3.78 -4.73 6.38
N SER A 15 -5.10 -4.86 6.45
CA SER A 15 -5.86 -5.88 5.70
C SER A 15 -5.91 -5.58 4.20
N GLU A 16 -6.15 -6.62 3.39
CA GLU A 16 -6.26 -6.46 1.94
C GLU A 16 -7.44 -5.58 1.53
N MET A 17 -7.17 -4.61 0.65
CA MET A 17 -8.21 -3.86 -0.04
C MET A 17 -8.29 -4.32 -1.50
N PRO A 18 -9.47 -4.72 -2.01
CA PRO A 18 -9.63 -5.12 -3.41
C PRO A 18 -9.17 -4.06 -4.41
N ARG A 19 -9.39 -2.78 -4.09
CA ARG A 19 -8.96 -1.65 -4.91
C ARG A 19 -7.43 -1.50 -4.92
N ALA A 20 -6.78 -1.67 -3.77
CA ALA A 20 -5.32 -1.62 -3.67
C ALA A 20 -4.65 -2.74 -4.47
N LYS A 21 -5.19 -3.97 -4.37
CA LYS A 21 -4.72 -5.11 -5.17
C LYS A 21 -4.85 -4.81 -6.66
N LYS A 22 -6.01 -4.32 -7.09
CA LYS A 22 -6.25 -3.96 -8.49
C LYS A 22 -5.29 -2.86 -8.97
N ALA A 23 -5.01 -1.84 -8.15
CA ALA A 23 -4.06 -0.80 -8.51
C ALA A 23 -2.65 -1.36 -8.76
N LEU A 24 -2.22 -2.32 -7.92
CA LEU A 24 -0.94 -2.99 -8.10
C LEU A 24 -0.93 -3.92 -9.33
N GLU A 25 -2.01 -4.65 -9.59
CA GLU A 25 -2.18 -5.45 -10.80
C GLU A 25 -2.09 -4.58 -12.06
N ASP A 26 -2.75 -3.42 -12.06
CA ASP A 26 -2.73 -2.44 -13.15
C ASP A 26 -1.32 -1.86 -13.34
N PHE A 27 -0.63 -1.49 -12.25
CA PHE A 27 0.76 -1.03 -12.30
C PHE A 27 1.68 -2.06 -12.95
N LEU A 28 1.52 -3.34 -12.62
CA LEU A 28 2.36 -4.44 -13.12
C LEU A 28 2.01 -4.88 -14.55
N SER A 29 0.79 -4.66 -15.02
CA SER A 29 0.31 -5.22 -16.30
C SER A 29 0.01 -4.21 -17.40
N ARG A 30 -0.31 -2.95 -17.07
CA ARG A 30 -0.74 -1.98 -18.07
C ARG A 30 0.46 -1.32 -18.77
N PRO A 31 0.43 -1.15 -20.11
CA PRO A 31 1.50 -0.51 -20.86
C PRO A 31 1.80 0.94 -20.47
N VAL A 32 0.82 1.64 -19.91
CA VAL A 32 0.99 3.04 -19.46
C VAL A 32 2.06 3.18 -18.38
N HIS A 33 2.32 2.11 -17.61
CA HIS A 33 3.33 2.06 -16.55
C HIS A 33 4.65 1.40 -16.99
N ASP A 34 4.83 1.11 -18.29
CA ASP A 34 6.06 0.46 -18.76
C ASP A 34 7.31 1.26 -18.38
N PHE A 35 7.27 2.59 -18.53
CA PHE A 35 8.37 3.45 -18.16
C PHE A 35 8.65 3.44 -16.65
N ASP A 36 7.59 3.52 -15.83
CA ASP A 36 7.67 3.47 -14.37
C ASP A 36 8.28 2.14 -13.89
N ARG A 37 7.91 1.02 -14.55
CA ARG A 37 8.47 -0.30 -14.26
C ARG A 37 9.93 -0.43 -14.68
N VAL A 38 10.33 0.17 -15.80
CA VAL A 38 11.74 0.25 -16.21
C VAL A 38 12.55 1.06 -15.21
N GLU A 39 12.05 2.21 -14.78
CA GLU A 39 12.73 3.08 -13.81
C GLU A 39 12.92 2.40 -12.45
N SER A 40 11.88 1.72 -11.96
CA SER A 40 11.89 1.02 -10.68
C SER A 40 12.52 -0.38 -10.73
N GLY A 41 12.86 -0.89 -11.91
CA GLY A 41 13.42 -2.24 -12.09
C GLY A 41 12.41 -3.38 -11.84
N THR A 42 11.12 -3.12 -12.08
CA THR A 42 10.00 -4.05 -11.82
C THR A 42 9.37 -4.64 -13.08
N THR A 43 10.03 -4.53 -14.25
CA THR A 43 9.49 -4.98 -15.55
C THR A 43 9.18 -6.47 -15.63
N ASP A 44 9.93 -7.29 -14.89
CA ASP A 44 9.84 -8.75 -14.95
C ASP A 44 8.90 -9.34 -13.88
N LEU A 45 8.27 -8.49 -13.07
CA LEU A 45 7.35 -8.93 -12.02
C LEU A 45 6.00 -9.33 -12.59
N ASN A 46 5.45 -10.44 -12.09
CA ASN A 46 4.16 -10.94 -12.53
C ASN A 46 3.05 -10.56 -11.52
N PRO A 47 1.92 -9.97 -11.97
CA PRO A 47 0.76 -9.74 -11.11
C PRO A 47 0.26 -10.98 -10.34
N ASP A 48 0.44 -12.18 -10.89
CA ASP A 48 0.03 -13.43 -10.21
C ASP A 48 0.87 -13.75 -8.96
N GLU A 49 2.02 -13.09 -8.80
CA GLU A 49 2.93 -13.24 -7.66
C GLU A 49 2.64 -12.23 -6.54
N ILE A 50 1.59 -11.40 -6.68
CA ILE A 50 1.18 -10.45 -5.64
C ILE A 50 0.80 -11.19 -4.36
N ARG A 51 1.59 -10.95 -3.32
CA ARG A 51 1.39 -11.50 -1.98
C ARG A 51 1.12 -10.38 -0.98
N LEU A 52 0.00 -10.45 -0.29
CA LEU A 52 -0.30 -9.57 0.85
C LEU A 52 0.67 -9.83 2.00
N LEU A 53 1.18 -8.76 2.64
CA LEU A 53 1.89 -8.87 3.91
C LEU A 53 0.90 -9.05 5.05
N THR A 54 1.12 -10.02 5.93
CA THR A 54 0.15 -10.35 7.00
C THR A 54 0.84 -10.58 8.34
N ASP A 55 0.10 -10.37 9.43
CA ASP A 55 0.59 -10.66 10.79
C ASP A 55 0.77 -12.17 11.07
N ASN A 56 0.49 -13.05 10.11
CA ASN A 56 0.71 -14.50 10.25
C ASN A 56 2.17 -14.90 10.02
N ASN A 57 3.01 -14.00 9.54
CA ASN A 57 4.42 -14.23 9.26
C ASN A 57 5.28 -13.22 10.01
N THR A 58 6.20 -13.71 10.86
CA THR A 58 7.08 -12.84 11.67
C THR A 58 7.93 -11.89 10.83
N ALA A 59 8.35 -12.30 9.63
CA ALA A 59 9.10 -11.43 8.73
C ALA A 59 8.23 -10.28 8.21
N ASP A 60 6.97 -10.57 7.85
CA ASP A 60 6.02 -9.57 7.38
C ASP A 60 5.70 -8.56 8.50
N ILE A 61 5.53 -9.02 9.74
CA ILE A 61 5.26 -8.16 10.90
C ILE A 61 6.34 -7.08 11.05
N THR A 62 7.62 -7.45 10.95
CA THR A 62 8.73 -6.48 11.05
C THR A 62 8.65 -5.44 9.94
N VAL A 63 8.45 -5.88 8.69
CA VAL A 63 8.31 -4.98 7.54
C VAL A 63 7.12 -4.05 7.71
N CYS A 64 5.96 -4.57 8.08
CA CYS A 64 4.75 -3.78 8.29
C CYS A 64 4.94 -2.76 9.40
N SER A 65 5.65 -3.10 10.49
CA SER A 65 5.92 -2.15 11.58
C SER A 65 6.78 -0.96 11.11
N GLU A 66 7.80 -1.22 10.29
CA GLU A 66 8.65 -0.17 9.72
C GLU A 66 7.88 0.72 8.71
N LEU A 67 7.08 0.10 7.85
CA LEU A 67 6.23 0.82 6.90
C LEU A 67 5.16 1.64 7.62
N LYS A 68 4.56 1.12 8.68
CA LYS A 68 3.56 1.80 9.48
C LYS A 68 4.10 3.09 10.09
N GLN A 69 5.32 3.10 10.64
CA GLN A 69 5.92 4.35 11.14
C GLN A 69 6.13 5.42 10.06
N THR A 70 6.28 4.99 8.81
CA THR A 70 6.56 5.89 7.67
C THR A 70 5.29 6.40 7.01
N TYR A 71 4.27 5.56 6.90
CA TYR A 71 3.07 5.81 6.10
C TYR A 71 1.77 5.89 6.92
N ASP A 72 1.79 5.52 8.20
CA ASP A 72 0.65 5.59 9.12
C ASP A 72 0.92 6.69 10.17
N GLY A 73 0.50 7.93 9.88
CA GLY A 73 0.76 9.06 10.79
C GLY A 73 0.23 10.42 10.29
N ASP A 74 -0.86 10.87 10.92
CA ASP A 74 -1.43 12.23 11.03
C ASP A 74 -1.71 13.09 9.78
N ASN A 75 -1.20 12.78 8.59
CA ASN A 75 -1.46 13.58 7.37
C ASN A 75 -2.06 12.78 6.19
N MET A 76 -2.37 11.48 6.38
CA MET A 76 -3.05 10.65 5.39
C MET A 76 -4.56 10.53 5.64
N LEU A 77 -5.23 11.59 6.11
CA LEU A 77 -6.65 11.59 6.52
C LEU A 77 -7.66 11.11 5.45
N ILE A 78 -7.20 10.79 4.24
CA ILE A 78 -8.03 10.38 3.11
C ILE A 78 -7.46 9.15 2.39
N ARG A 79 -6.40 8.49 2.89
CA ARG A 79 -5.83 7.31 2.22
C ARG A 79 -5.75 6.12 3.17
N GLU A 80 -6.30 4.98 2.73
CA GLU A 80 -6.05 3.68 3.34
C GLU A 80 -4.86 3.04 2.62
N VAL A 81 -3.98 2.39 3.39
CA VAL A 81 -2.76 1.77 2.87
C VAL A 81 -2.85 0.25 2.97
N THR A 82 -2.33 -0.45 1.96
CA THR A 82 -2.11 -1.90 1.99
C THR A 82 -0.69 -2.21 1.54
N TYR A 83 -0.07 -3.23 2.15
CA TYR A 83 1.31 -3.62 1.86
C TYR A 83 1.37 -4.97 1.16
N TYR A 84 2.14 -5.03 0.08
CA TYR A 84 2.32 -6.24 -0.73
C TYR A 84 3.80 -6.53 -0.97
N GLN A 85 4.08 -7.78 -1.34
CA GLN A 85 5.36 -8.21 -1.89
C GLN A 85 5.13 -8.85 -3.26
N VAL A 86 6.00 -8.56 -4.21
CA VAL A 86 6.06 -9.24 -5.52
C VAL A 86 7.54 -9.50 -5.84
N GLY A 87 7.90 -10.77 -6.01
CA GLY A 87 9.31 -11.16 -6.08
C GLY A 87 10.12 -10.65 -4.87
N SER A 88 11.18 -9.87 -5.14
CA SER A 88 12.04 -9.27 -4.11
C SER A 88 11.66 -7.83 -3.73
N PHE A 89 10.56 -7.30 -4.26
CA PHE A 89 10.13 -5.92 -4.03
C PHE A 89 8.95 -5.84 -3.08
N TYR A 90 8.87 -4.75 -2.34
CA TYR A 90 7.72 -4.40 -1.52
C TYR A 90 6.96 -3.24 -2.14
N PHE A 91 5.64 -3.23 -1.94
CA PHE A 91 4.75 -2.22 -2.47
C PHE A 91 3.87 -1.68 -1.35
N VAL A 92 3.80 -0.35 -1.22
CA VAL A 92 2.78 0.32 -0.43
C VAL A 92 1.77 0.92 -1.39
N VAL A 93 0.52 0.47 -1.31
CA VAL A 93 -0.55 0.99 -2.14
C VAL A 93 -1.45 1.85 -1.27
N ALA A 94 -1.52 3.14 -1.57
CA ALA A 94 -2.32 4.12 -0.86
C ALA A 94 -3.55 4.49 -1.71
N VAL A 95 -4.71 4.01 -1.29
CA VAL A 95 -6.00 4.19 -1.96
C VAL A 95 -6.72 5.39 -1.38
N LEU A 96 -7.21 6.28 -2.24
CA LEU A 96 -8.05 7.39 -1.79
C LEU A 96 -9.43 6.88 -1.33
N VAL A 97 -9.80 7.21 -0.10
CA VAL A 97 -11.10 6.86 0.49
C VAL A 97 -11.98 8.09 0.57
N PRO A 98 -13.23 8.05 0.07
CA PRO A 98 -14.14 9.19 0.15
C PRO A 98 -14.32 9.66 1.59
N VAL A 99 -14.18 10.98 1.81
CA VAL A 99 -14.46 11.57 3.11
C VAL A 99 -15.96 11.41 3.41
N LYS A 100 -16.29 10.72 4.50
CA LYS A 100 -17.68 10.48 4.92
C LYS A 100 -18.35 11.70 5.56
N ASP A 101 -17.57 12.74 5.87
CA ASP A 101 -18.09 13.99 6.42
C ASP A 101 -18.66 14.88 5.30
N PRO A 102 -19.97 15.16 5.28
CA PRO A 102 -20.60 15.99 4.25
C PRO A 102 -20.12 17.45 4.26
N ASN A 103 -19.39 17.89 5.30
CA ASN A 103 -18.83 19.24 5.39
C ASN A 103 -17.42 19.34 4.79
N ILE A 104 -16.79 18.22 4.41
CA ILE A 104 -15.47 18.20 3.80
C ILE A 104 -15.64 18.04 2.29
N VAL A 105 -15.47 19.15 1.56
CA VAL A 105 -15.45 19.13 0.09
C VAL A 105 -14.02 18.89 -0.35
N MET A 106 -13.77 17.74 -0.97
CA MET A 106 -12.53 17.51 -1.70
C MET A 106 -12.62 18.16 -3.09
N THR A 107 -11.71 19.08 -3.39
CA THR A 107 -11.58 19.69 -4.72
C THR A 107 -10.15 19.54 -5.17
N GLY A 108 -9.94 18.90 -6.33
CA GLY A 108 -8.61 18.67 -6.92
C GLY A 108 -8.67 17.63 -8.05
N PRO A 109 -7.63 17.51 -8.88
CA PRO A 109 -7.54 16.45 -9.89
C PRO A 109 -7.24 15.05 -9.30
N ASP A 110 -6.86 14.96 -8.03
CA ASP A 110 -6.38 13.73 -7.38
C ASP A 110 -7.49 12.82 -6.81
N ILE A 111 -8.75 13.01 -7.23
CA ILE A 111 -9.91 12.35 -6.61
C ILE A 111 -10.01 10.87 -7.04
N ASP A 112 -9.35 10.48 -8.13
CA ASP A 112 -9.46 9.14 -8.73
C ASP A 112 -8.12 8.37 -8.85
N SER A 113 -7.01 8.91 -8.33
CA SER A 113 -5.69 8.28 -8.43
C SER A 113 -5.30 7.53 -7.15
N ASP A 114 -4.96 6.25 -7.28
CA ASP A 114 -4.29 5.50 -6.22
C ASP A 114 -2.78 5.64 -6.37
N ALA A 115 -2.03 5.65 -5.28
CA ALA A 115 -0.57 5.74 -5.34
C ALA A 115 0.07 4.38 -5.04
N VAL A 116 1.00 3.96 -5.89
CA VAL A 116 1.84 2.78 -5.69
C VAL A 116 3.26 3.25 -5.39
N VAL A 117 3.72 2.96 -4.19
CA VAL A 117 5.10 3.18 -3.76
C VAL A 117 5.87 1.88 -3.93
N VAL A 118 6.98 1.92 -4.67
CA VAL A 118 7.83 0.76 -4.89
C VAL A 118 9.05 0.85 -3.98
N LEU A 119 9.36 -0.25 -3.28
CA LEU A 119 10.51 -0.36 -2.41
C LEU A 119 11.34 -1.60 -2.75
N ASP A 120 12.66 -1.50 -2.58
CA ASP A 120 13.56 -2.64 -2.69
C ASP A 120 13.47 -3.58 -1.46
N GLN A 121 14.25 -4.66 -1.48
CA GLN A 121 14.33 -5.64 -0.39
C GLN A 121 14.85 -5.08 0.96
N HIS A 122 15.42 -3.88 0.96
CA HIS A 122 15.89 -3.17 2.17
C HIS A 122 14.95 -2.01 2.54
N LEU A 123 13.75 -1.96 1.95
CA LEU A 123 12.76 -0.91 2.14
C LEU A 123 13.23 0.48 1.69
N ASN A 124 14.21 0.55 0.78
CA ASN A 124 14.56 1.81 0.13
C ASN A 124 13.48 2.15 -0.90
N LYS A 125 12.92 3.36 -0.80
CA LYS A 125 11.95 3.86 -1.77
C LYS A 125 12.62 4.05 -3.14
N LEU A 126 12.10 3.35 -4.14
CA LEU A 126 12.53 3.46 -5.54
C LEU A 126 11.70 4.50 -6.31
N GLY A 127 10.40 4.60 -6.01
CA GLY A 127 9.50 5.55 -6.68
C GLY A 127 8.11 5.62 -6.06
N VAL A 128 7.34 6.62 -6.48
CA VAL A 128 5.91 6.79 -6.16
C VAL A 128 5.19 7.07 -7.48
N TYR A 129 4.19 6.26 -7.79
CA TYR A 129 3.53 6.29 -9.09
C TYR A 129 2.01 6.37 -8.90
N ASP A 130 1.37 7.26 -9.66
CA ASP A 130 -0.08 7.38 -9.66
C ASP A 130 -0.68 6.39 -10.65
N VAL A 131 -1.60 5.57 -10.17
CA VAL A 131 -2.39 4.63 -10.98
C VAL A 131 -3.77 5.23 -11.19
N ILE A 132 -4.08 5.55 -12.45
CA ILE A 132 -5.34 6.15 -12.87
C ILE A 132 -6.20 5.07 -13.53
N PHE A 133 -7.43 4.92 -13.04
CA PHE A 133 -8.40 3.94 -13.55
C PHE A 133 -9.13 4.41 -14.81
#